data_AF-A0A093X9W9-F1
#
_entry.id   AF-A0A093X9W9-F1
#
_cell.length_a   1.000
_cell.length_b   1.000
_cell.length_c   1.000
_cell.angle_alpha   90.00
_cell.angle_beta   90.00
_cell.angle_gamma   90.00
#
_symmetry.space_group_name_H-M   'P 1'
#
loop_
_entity.id
_entity.type
_entity.pdbx_description
1 polymer ?
#
loop_
_entity_poly.entity_id
_entity_poly.type
_entity_poly.pdbx_seq_one_letter_code
_entity_poly.pdbx_strand_id
1 'polypeptide(L)'
;MFRSPVLRALDKGPAYIDTNVYRAKRLWPPDFEKLSTKHQFRLERRYRRRSKLKWARPTWTKAVKITQLSTIVFVAVYGVLFADWKQENEPFQGIRNKFREMTSSIWTQNPERGQRRQGTEGAGSSTNVQ
;
A
#
# COMPACT_ATOMS: atom_id res chain seq x y z
N MET A 1 -51.71 -28.80 -14.37
CA MET A 1 -50.98 -27.54 -14.09
C MET A 1 -49.72 -27.49 -14.95
N PHE A 2 -49.74 -26.71 -16.04
CA PHE A 2 -48.60 -26.57 -16.94
C PHE A 2 -47.62 -25.51 -16.39
N ARG A 3 -46.44 -25.95 -15.97
CA ARG A 3 -45.36 -25.04 -15.54
C ARG A 3 -44.67 -24.43 -16.77
N SER A 4 -44.38 -23.14 -16.72
CA SER A 4 -43.77 -22.39 -17.82
C SER A 4 -42.36 -22.91 -18.16
N PRO A 5 -41.94 -22.85 -19.43
CA PRO A 5 -40.63 -23.33 -19.86
C PRO A 5 -39.46 -22.57 -19.21
N VAL A 6 -39.67 -21.30 -18.83
CA VAL A 6 -38.69 -20.47 -18.12
C VAL A 6 -38.40 -21.03 -16.72
N LEU A 7 -39.43 -21.47 -15.99
CA LEU A 7 -39.25 -22.09 -14.68
C LEU A 7 -38.60 -23.47 -14.78
N ARG A 8 -38.80 -24.20 -15.88
CA ARG A 8 -38.14 -25.48 -16.15
C ARG A 8 -36.65 -25.30 -16.53
N ALA A 9 -36.29 -24.17 -17.14
CA ALA A 9 -34.90 -23.85 -17.46
C ALA A 9 -34.09 -23.42 -16.23
N LEU A 10 -34.72 -22.81 -15.23
CA LEU A 10 -34.07 -22.43 -13.97
C LEU A 10 -33.74 -23.65 -13.07
N ASP A 11 -34.46 -24.76 -13.26
CA ASP A 11 -34.24 -26.03 -12.55
C ASP A 11 -33.01 -26.79 -13.07
N LYS A 12 -32.54 -26.44 -14.27
CA LYS A 12 -31.24 -26.90 -14.75
C LYS A 12 -30.17 -26.10 -14.01
N GLY A 13 -29.50 -26.77 -13.07
CA GLY A 13 -28.35 -26.23 -12.35
C GLY A 13 -27.28 -25.64 -13.30
N PRO A 14 -26.29 -24.92 -12.77
CA PRO A 14 -25.36 -24.18 -13.61
C PRO A 14 -24.66 -25.11 -14.61
N ALA A 15 -24.51 -24.64 -15.86
CA ALA A 15 -24.11 -25.46 -17.02
C ALA A 15 -22.81 -26.26 -16.84
N TYR A 16 -21.97 -25.91 -15.87
CA TYR A 16 -20.74 -26.65 -15.56
C TYR A 16 -20.97 -27.99 -14.84
N ILE A 17 -22.17 -28.29 -14.33
CA ILE A 17 -22.42 -29.54 -13.60
C ILE A 17 -22.33 -30.75 -14.54
N ASP A 18 -22.86 -30.63 -15.74
CA ASP A 18 -22.88 -31.72 -16.73
C ASP A 18 -21.59 -31.81 -17.57
N THR A 19 -20.84 -30.70 -17.68
CA THR A 19 -19.60 -30.61 -18.46
C THR A 19 -18.32 -30.79 -17.63
N ASN A 20 -18.42 -30.97 -16.30
CA ASN A 20 -17.24 -31.13 -15.45
C ASN A 20 -16.59 -32.51 -15.62
N VAL A 21 -15.30 -32.52 -15.97
CA VAL A 21 -14.47 -33.75 -16.08
C VAL A 21 -14.42 -34.50 -14.74
N TYR A 22 -14.43 -33.77 -13.61
CA TYR A 22 -14.45 -34.32 -12.26
C TYR A 22 -15.86 -34.21 -11.68
N ARG A 23 -16.68 -35.22 -11.94
CA ARG A 23 -18.02 -35.33 -11.35
C ARG A 23 -17.94 -35.48 -9.82
N ALA A 24 -18.79 -34.74 -9.11
CA ALA A 24 -18.89 -34.88 -7.67
C ALA A 24 -19.41 -36.28 -7.32
N LYS A 25 -18.63 -37.05 -6.53
CA LYS A 25 -19.04 -38.40 -6.08
C LYS A 25 -20.27 -38.39 -5.17
N ARG A 26 -20.62 -37.24 -4.60
CA ARG A 26 -21.78 -37.03 -3.74
C ARG A 26 -22.48 -35.74 -4.18
N LEU A 27 -23.80 -35.80 -4.32
CA LEU A 27 -24.62 -34.62 -4.54
C LEU A 27 -24.46 -33.66 -3.35
N TRP A 28 -24.24 -32.40 -3.66
CA TRP A 28 -24.29 -31.30 -2.69
C TRP A 28 -25.52 -30.47 -3.06
N PRO A 29 -26.33 -29.93 -2.11
CA PRO A 29 -26.19 -29.93 -0.65
C PRO A 29 -26.55 -31.29 -0.03
N PRO A 30 -25.94 -31.67 1.11
CA PRO A 30 -26.41 -32.82 1.87
C PRO A 30 -27.76 -32.50 2.51
N ASP A 31 -28.69 -33.46 2.51
CA ASP A 31 -29.93 -33.38 3.28
C ASP A 31 -29.59 -33.30 4.78
N PHE A 32 -29.75 -32.13 5.38
CA PHE A 32 -29.39 -31.91 6.79
C PHE A 32 -30.31 -32.66 7.76
N GLU A 33 -31.55 -32.94 7.38
CA GLU A 33 -32.54 -33.66 8.20
C GLU A 33 -32.18 -35.14 8.39
N LYS A 34 -31.49 -35.74 7.42
CA LYS A 34 -31.08 -37.16 7.45
C LYS A 34 -29.72 -37.36 8.12
N LEU A 35 -29.05 -36.27 8.50
CA LEU A 35 -27.68 -36.29 9.00
C LEU A 35 -27.67 -36.32 10.54
N SER A 36 -26.84 -37.17 11.13
CA SER A 36 -26.61 -37.15 12.58
C SER A 36 -26.18 -35.76 13.06
N THR A 37 -26.71 -35.30 14.20
CA THR A 37 -26.43 -33.99 14.79
C THR A 37 -24.92 -33.73 14.98
N LYS A 38 -24.15 -34.76 15.34
CA LYS A 38 -22.68 -34.68 15.43
C LYS A 38 -22.04 -34.31 14.09
N HIS A 39 -22.56 -34.86 12.99
CA HIS A 39 -22.07 -34.55 11.66
C HIS A 39 -22.50 -33.15 11.21
N GLN A 40 -23.71 -32.72 11.54
CA GLN A 40 -24.22 -31.37 11.28
C GLN A 40 -23.34 -30.31 11.97
N PHE A 41 -23.04 -30.45 13.26
CA PHE A 41 -22.16 -29.52 13.98
C PHE A 41 -20.76 -29.41 13.35
N ARG A 42 -20.22 -30.53 12.84
CA ARG A 42 -18.92 -30.52 12.14
C ARG A 42 -18.97 -29.72 10.84
N LEU A 43 -20.06 -29.83 10.08
CA LEU A 43 -20.27 -29.07 8.86
C LEU A 43 -20.48 -27.59 9.16
N GLU A 44 -21.29 -27.26 10.17
CA GLU A 44 -21.51 -25.89 10.62
C GLU A 44 -20.20 -25.23 11.06
N ARG A 45 -19.41 -25.91 11.88
CA ARG A 45 -18.09 -25.41 12.31
C ARG A 45 -17.15 -25.17 11.13
N ARG A 46 -17.14 -26.07 10.14
CA ARG A 46 -16.35 -25.90 8.91
C ARG A 46 -16.85 -24.72 8.08
N TYR A 47 -18.16 -24.54 7.98
CA TYR A 47 -18.77 -23.40 7.30
C TYR A 47 -18.38 -22.08 7.96
N ARG A 48 -18.62 -21.93 9.27
CA ARG A 48 -18.26 -20.70 10.02
C ARG A 48 -16.78 -20.33 9.86
N ARG A 49 -15.87 -21.32 9.90
CA ARG A 49 -14.44 -21.11 9.64
C ARG A 49 -14.18 -20.59 8.23
N ARG A 50 -14.73 -21.25 7.20
CA ARG A 50 -14.54 -20.86 5.80
C ARG A 50 -15.15 -19.48 5.51
N SER A 51 -16.31 -19.17 6.09
CA SER A 51 -16.93 -17.85 5.99
C SER A 51 -16.03 -16.80 6.62
N LYS A 52 -15.50 -17.01 7.83
CA LYS A 52 -14.54 -16.10 8.45
C LYS A 52 -13.32 -15.84 7.56
N LEU A 53 -12.79 -16.88 6.89
CA LEU A 53 -11.68 -16.74 5.95
C LEU A 53 -12.07 -15.98 4.67
N LYS A 54 -13.28 -16.19 4.13
CA LYS A 54 -13.77 -15.46 2.94
C LYS A 54 -14.05 -13.99 3.24
N TRP A 55 -14.53 -13.70 4.44
CA TRP A 55 -14.83 -12.35 4.92
C TRP A 55 -13.59 -11.61 5.46
N ALA A 56 -12.51 -12.32 5.75
CA ALA A 56 -11.24 -11.68 6.05
C ALA A 56 -10.76 -10.90 4.81
N ARG A 57 -10.55 -9.59 4.95
CA ARG A 57 -9.95 -8.71 3.93
C ARG A 57 -8.51 -8.35 4.34
N PRO A 58 -7.56 -9.29 4.20
CA PRO A 58 -6.18 -9.07 4.66
C PRO A 58 -5.46 -7.97 3.86
N THR A 59 -5.78 -7.81 2.58
CA THR A 59 -5.17 -6.80 1.70
C THR A 59 -5.60 -5.38 2.09
N TRP A 60 -6.89 -5.17 2.34
CA TRP A 60 -7.41 -3.87 2.77
C TRP A 60 -6.85 -3.45 4.13
N THR A 61 -6.84 -4.38 5.10
CA THR A 61 -6.26 -4.10 6.43
C THR A 61 -4.76 -3.83 6.37
N LYS A 62 -4.02 -4.52 5.49
CA LYS A 62 -2.60 -4.22 5.22
C LYS A 62 -2.42 -2.83 4.63
N ALA A 63 -3.24 -2.45 3.66
CA ALA A 63 -3.18 -1.12 3.03
C ALA A 63 -3.41 -0.02 4.06
N VAL A 64 -4.47 -0.11 4.87
CA VAL A 64 -4.76 0.89 5.91
C VAL A 64 -3.63 0.99 6.93
N LYS A 65 -3.01 -0.13 7.33
CA LYS A 65 -1.85 -0.12 8.24
C LYS A 65 -0.64 0.59 7.64
N ILE A 66 -0.37 0.38 6.36
CA ILE A 66 0.72 1.07 5.65
C ILE A 66 0.40 2.56 5.55
N THR A 67 -0.83 2.93 5.20
CA THR A 67 -1.26 4.33 5.16
C THR A 67 -1.14 4.99 6.52
N GLN A 68 -1.57 4.33 7.60
CA GLN A 68 -1.45 4.85 8.97
C GLN A 68 0.01 5.09 9.34
N LEU A 69 0.91 4.12 9.07
CA LEU A 69 2.33 4.28 9.33
C LEU A 69 2.93 5.41 8.48
N SER A 70 2.55 5.49 7.20
CA SER A 70 2.98 6.54 6.29
C SER A 70 2.56 7.93 6.79
N THR A 71 1.34 8.09 7.30
CA THR A 71 0.86 9.35 7.86
C THR A 71 1.64 9.74 9.12
N ILE A 72 1.91 8.79 10.02
CA ILE A 72 2.71 9.04 11.23
C ILE A 72 4.12 9.50 10.86
N VAL A 73 4.78 8.78 9.95
CA VAL A 73 6.13 9.12 9.48
C VAL A 73 6.13 10.48 8.79
N PHE A 74 5.13 10.77 7.95
CA PHE A 74 5.00 12.05 7.28
C PHE A 74 4.89 13.22 8.27
N VAL A 75 4.03 13.10 9.29
CA VAL A 75 3.88 14.13 10.33
C VAL A 75 5.17 14.27 11.16
N ALA A 76 5.85 13.16 11.47
CA ALA A 76 7.13 13.20 12.19
C ALA A 76 8.23 13.91 11.38
N VAL A 77 8.35 13.62 10.08
CA VAL A 77 9.30 14.30 9.18
C VAL A 77 8.97 15.78 9.06
N TYR A 78 7.69 16.14 8.91
CA TYR A 78 7.27 17.54 8.89
C TYR A 78 7.63 18.25 10.20
N GLY A 79 7.33 17.63 11.36
CA GLY A 79 7.68 18.15 12.67
C GLY A 79 9.18 18.40 12.82
N VAL A 80 10.01 17.42 12.51
CA VAL A 80 11.47 17.56 12.66
C VAL A 80 12.03 18.59 11.69
N LEU A 81 11.61 18.58 10.43
CA LEU A 81 12.30 19.29 9.37
C LEU A 81 11.74 20.69 9.05
N PHE A 82 10.43 20.89 9.21
CA PHE A 82 9.71 22.08 8.74
C PHE A 82 8.91 22.80 9.84
N ALA A 83 8.62 22.18 10.97
CA ALA A 83 7.94 22.88 12.06
C ALA A 83 8.87 23.90 12.70
N ASP A 84 8.62 25.18 12.42
CA ASP A 84 9.35 26.30 13.00
C ASP A 84 8.80 26.55 14.42
N TRP A 85 9.48 26.00 15.42
CA TRP A 85 9.17 26.31 16.81
C TRP A 85 9.83 27.66 17.11
N LYS A 86 9.03 28.71 17.35
CA LYS A 86 9.43 30.08 17.73
C LYS A 86 10.23 30.19 19.05
N GLN A 87 11.00 29.17 19.40
CA GLN A 87 11.85 29.07 20.57
C GLN A 87 13.30 29.42 20.15
N GLU A 88 14.02 30.17 20.99
CA GLU A 88 15.39 30.64 20.70
C GLU A 88 16.42 29.54 20.43
N ASN A 89 16.13 28.28 20.78
CA ASN A 89 17.00 27.13 20.54
C ASN A 89 16.20 26.03 19.82
N GLU A 90 16.26 26.02 18.49
CA GLU A 90 15.61 25.00 17.69
C GLU A 90 16.31 23.63 17.87
N PRO A 91 15.66 22.62 18.49
CA PRO A 91 16.33 21.39 18.91
C PRO A 91 16.78 20.47 17.75
N PHE A 92 16.26 20.69 16.54
CA PHE A 92 16.50 19.82 15.39
C PHE A 92 17.37 20.45 14.28
N GLN A 93 18.03 21.60 14.52
CA GLN A 93 18.84 22.26 13.49
C GLN A 93 19.98 21.38 12.95
N GLY A 94 20.65 20.61 13.80
CA GLY A 94 21.70 19.69 13.36
C GLY A 94 21.19 18.64 12.36
N ILE A 95 19.98 18.14 12.56
CA ILE A 95 19.34 17.16 11.67
C ILE A 95 18.88 17.82 10.37
N ARG A 96 18.32 19.04 10.44
CA ARG A 96 17.92 19.82 9.25
C ARG A 96 19.11 20.14 8.35
N ASN A 97 20.24 20.55 8.94
CA ASN A 97 21.44 20.90 8.20
C ASN A 97 22.07 19.68 7.53
N LYS A 98 22.18 18.55 8.25
CA LYS A 98 22.61 17.26 7.69
C LYS A 98 21.71 16.79 6.55
N PHE A 99 20.39 16.92 6.71
CA PHE A 99 19.43 16.56 5.67
C PHE A 99 19.57 17.45 4.43
N ARG A 100 19.73 18.77 4.61
CA ARG A 100 19.97 19.71 3.51
C ARG A 100 21.29 19.45 2.79
N GLU A 101 22.36 19.11 3.51
CA GLU A 101 23.66 18.74 2.95
C GLU A 101 23.58 17.42 2.15
N MET A 102 22.86 16.42 2.65
CA MET A 102 22.64 15.16 1.94
C MET A 102 21.76 15.34 0.71
N THR A 103 20.69 16.12 0.81
CA THR A 103 19.78 16.36 -0.34
C THR A 103 20.42 17.25 -1.40
N SER A 104 21.20 18.25 -1.03
CA SER A 104 21.95 19.08 -1.98
C SER A 104 23.04 18.27 -2.71
N SER A 105 23.72 17.35 -2.04
CA SER A 105 24.70 16.45 -2.63
C SER A 105 24.09 15.52 -3.69
N ILE A 106 22.87 15.02 -3.46
CA ILE A 106 22.18 14.12 -4.39
C ILE A 106 21.56 14.89 -5.57
N TRP A 107 21.02 16.10 -5.34
CA TRP A 107 20.37 16.90 -6.38
C TRP A 107 21.31 17.81 -7.16
N THR A 108 22.49 18.17 -6.62
CA THR A 108 23.45 19.04 -7.30
C THR A 108 24.53 18.20 -7.99
N GLN A 109 24.24 17.66 -9.16
CA GLN A 109 25.31 17.29 -10.11
C GLN A 109 25.93 18.58 -10.69
N ASN A 110 26.95 19.08 -10.01
CA ASN A 110 28.06 19.89 -10.54
C ASN A 110 27.78 21.36 -11.00
N PRO A 111 28.01 22.38 -10.14
CA PRO A 111 28.11 23.77 -10.58
C PRO A 111 29.54 24.20 -11.04
N GLU A 112 30.55 23.32 -11.02
CA GLU A 112 31.97 23.65 -11.28
C GLU A 112 32.34 23.91 -12.76
N ARG A 113 31.44 24.48 -13.59
CA ARG A 113 31.79 24.97 -14.94
C ARG A 113 31.76 26.49 -15.09
N GLY A 114 31.31 27.24 -14.08
CA GLY A 114 31.11 28.69 -14.18
C GLY A 114 32.25 29.59 -13.67
N GLN A 115 33.08 29.15 -12.72
CA GLN A 115 33.97 30.07 -11.99
C GLN A 115 35.42 30.18 -12.51
N ARG A 116 35.82 29.38 -13.51
CA ARG A 116 37.21 29.40 -14.04
C ARG A 116 37.49 30.47 -15.11
N ARG A 117 36.63 31.50 -15.25
CA ARG A 117 36.80 32.58 -16.26
C ARG A 117 36.93 34.01 -15.70
N GLN A 118 37.02 34.21 -14.38
CA GLN A 118 37.21 35.56 -13.80
C GLN A 118 38.64 35.84 -13.29
N GLY A 119 39.62 34.98 -13.63
CA GLY A 119 40.99 35.07 -13.09
C GLY A 119 42.07 35.68 -13.99
N THR A 120 41.74 36.28 -15.15
CA THR A 120 42.77 36.74 -16.10
C THR A 120 42.39 38.01 -16.88
N GLU A 121 41.81 39.01 -16.23
CA GLU A 121 41.68 40.36 -16.81
C GLU A 121 41.95 41.40 -15.70
N GLY A 122 43.20 41.85 -15.58
CA GLY A 122 43.61 42.77 -14.52
C GLY A 122 45.13 42.91 -14.33
N ALA A 123 45.94 42.16 -15.09
CA ALA A 123 47.37 42.41 -15.18
C ALA A 123 47.63 43.59 -16.14
N GLY A 124 47.79 44.80 -15.58
CA GLY A 124 48.48 45.91 -16.24
C GLY A 124 47.72 47.24 -16.26
N SER A 125 47.97 48.11 -15.27
CA SER A 125 48.11 49.55 -15.51
C SER A 125 48.67 50.27 -14.26
N SER A 126 49.93 50.70 -14.38
CA SER A 126 50.47 52.00 -13.97
C SER A 126 50.42 52.49 -12.50
N THR A 127 51.60 52.39 -11.87
CA THR A 127 52.42 53.47 -11.27
C THR A 127 51.91 54.28 -10.06
N ASN A 128 52.68 54.16 -8.98
CA ASN A 128 52.85 55.09 -7.86
C ASN A 128 54.08 55.98 -8.15
N VAL A 129 53.92 57.32 -8.18
CA VAL A 129 54.93 58.32 -7.79
C VAL A 129 54.22 59.63 -7.41
N GLN A 130 54.54 60.15 -6.22
CA GLN A 130 54.45 61.52 -5.64
C GLN A 130 53.39 62.51 -6.13
#